data_AF-A0A2H0PBQ3-F1
#
_entry.id   AF-A0A2H0PBQ3-F1
#
_cell.length_a   1.000
_cell.length_b   1.000
_cell.length_c   1.000
_cell.angle_alpha   90.00
_cell.angle_beta   90.00
_cell.angle_gamma   90.00
#
_symmetry.space_group_name_H-M   'P 1'
#
loop_
_entity.id
_entity.type
_entity.pdbx_description
1 polymer ?
#
loop_
_entity_poly.entity_id
_entity_poly.type
_entity_poly.pdbx_seq_one_letter_code
_entity_poly.pdbx_strand_id
1 'polypeptide(L)'
;MTESDHRPWQVLLATRADIPLVAGLPPAVRAAVRAGREISPARIVIAGADDAFLRKWGFQLASSGVLTLGDTDGVNALDKTIPLLAIDPESFPDEGGLKAFASAARERPGDARVLLSDRPAAALRMSPAEYGAALAKPEEVLAKALSAPAPDLATDKFLDARGPAAARSAAILYARLAKENDGYLAKFDRTLSIAISKALLPFPVTPNHVTTAGLVLGLLGAWWLAAPSASLQFYGALVLWFCCLLDGCDGEIARLKHLSSPSGAAYDVWADHFAHLATFVALPIGVARLHPGQDWLVPGVLLVTGFLACGFSVWYLVLRVPED
;
A
#
# COMPACT_ATOMS: atom_id res chain seq x y z
N MET A 1 27.15 -12.55 -18.47
CA MET A 1 26.08 -11.63 -18.89
C MET A 1 26.48 -10.25 -18.41
N THR A 2 27.00 -9.42 -19.32
CA THR A 2 27.55 -8.10 -19.02
C THR A 2 26.44 -7.06 -18.84
N GLU A 3 26.60 -6.26 -17.80
CA GLU A 3 25.70 -5.28 -17.20
C GLU A 3 25.51 -3.99 -18.04
N SER A 4 25.59 -4.08 -19.38
CA SER A 4 25.84 -2.92 -20.25
C SER A 4 24.81 -2.65 -21.35
N ASP A 5 23.58 -3.18 -21.30
CA ASP A 5 22.60 -2.95 -22.38
C ASP A 5 21.14 -2.69 -21.93
N HIS A 6 20.96 -2.19 -20.71
CA HIS A 6 19.65 -1.72 -20.27
C HIS A 6 19.72 -0.21 -20.05
N ARG A 7 19.39 0.57 -21.09
CA ARG A 7 19.03 1.97 -20.85
C ARG A 7 17.75 1.97 -20.01
N PRO A 8 17.80 2.42 -18.75
CA PRO A 8 16.62 2.44 -17.90
C PRO A 8 15.61 3.40 -18.52
N TRP A 9 14.38 2.96 -18.77
CA TRP A 9 13.34 3.82 -19.35
C TRP A 9 13.01 4.98 -18.40
N GLN A 10 12.46 6.06 -18.92
CA GLN A 10 11.72 7.04 -18.12
C GLN A 10 10.23 6.83 -18.32
N VAL A 11 9.44 7.01 -17.26
CA VAL A 11 7.99 6.79 -17.31
C VAL A 11 7.28 8.13 -17.18
N LEU A 12 6.36 8.42 -18.11
CA LEU A 12 5.50 9.60 -18.09
C LEU A 12 4.05 9.16 -17.88
N LEU A 13 3.48 9.66 -16.79
CA LEU A 13 2.11 9.43 -16.36
C LEU A 13 1.37 10.77 -16.37
N ALA A 14 0.04 10.74 -16.30
CA ALA A 14 -0.75 11.93 -16.01
C ALA A 14 -1.78 11.68 -14.92
N THR A 15 -2.06 12.70 -14.13
CA THR A 15 -3.18 12.67 -13.19
C THR A 15 -4.44 13.21 -13.84
N ARG A 16 -5.58 12.67 -13.42
CA ARG A 16 -6.91 13.17 -13.79
C ARG A 16 -7.84 13.03 -12.60
N ALA A 17 -8.40 14.15 -12.14
CA ALA A 17 -9.25 14.18 -10.95
C ALA A 17 -10.60 13.47 -11.13
N ASP A 18 -11.06 13.31 -12.38
CA ASP A 18 -12.31 12.65 -12.76
C ASP A 18 -12.19 11.12 -12.88
N ILE A 19 -11.01 10.55 -12.62
CA ILE A 19 -10.76 9.11 -12.70
C ILE A 19 -10.89 8.48 -11.30
N PRO A 20 -11.68 7.40 -11.14
CA PRO A 20 -11.88 6.77 -9.85
C PRO A 20 -10.59 6.13 -9.31
N LEU A 21 -10.48 6.06 -7.98
CA LEU A 21 -9.41 5.35 -7.32
C LEU A 21 -9.54 3.83 -7.54
N VAL A 22 -8.44 3.17 -7.86
CA VAL A 22 -8.37 1.71 -7.99
C VAL A 22 -7.74 1.14 -6.73
N ALA A 23 -8.56 0.47 -5.91
CA ALA A 23 -8.17 -0.01 -4.59
C ALA A 23 -7.47 1.07 -3.75
N GLY A 24 -8.04 2.27 -3.73
CA GLY A 24 -7.58 3.37 -2.88
C GLY A 24 -6.49 4.28 -3.45
N LEU A 25 -5.93 3.96 -4.61
CA LEU A 25 -4.88 4.75 -5.24
C LEU A 25 -5.35 5.31 -6.59
N PRO A 26 -4.92 6.53 -6.98
CA PRO A 26 -5.05 6.99 -8.36
C PRO A 26 -4.32 6.03 -9.31
N PRO A 27 -4.83 5.79 -10.53
CA PRO A 27 -4.16 4.96 -11.53
C PRO A 27 -2.71 5.36 -11.77
N ALA A 28 -2.41 6.66 -11.83
CA ALA A 28 -1.04 7.18 -11.95
C ALA A 28 -0.13 6.76 -10.77
N VAL A 29 -0.59 6.87 -9.53
CA VAL A 29 0.21 6.46 -8.35
C VAL A 29 0.44 4.95 -8.37
N ARG A 30 -0.60 4.17 -8.71
CA ARG A 30 -0.50 2.71 -8.82
C ARG A 30 0.48 2.30 -9.93
N ALA A 31 0.40 2.95 -11.09
CA ALA A 31 1.32 2.74 -12.21
C ALA A 31 2.76 3.12 -11.84
N ALA A 32 2.97 4.22 -11.11
CA ALA A 32 4.28 4.66 -10.65
C ALA A 32 4.94 3.64 -9.70
N VAL A 33 4.20 3.20 -8.67
CA VAL A 33 4.70 2.16 -7.74
C VAL A 33 4.99 0.85 -8.49
N ARG A 34 4.13 0.49 -9.44
CA ARG A 34 4.35 -0.70 -10.27
C ARG A 34 5.60 -0.56 -11.14
N ALA A 35 5.82 0.61 -11.75
CA ALA A 35 6.97 0.87 -12.59
C ALA A 35 8.27 0.71 -11.80
N GLY A 36 8.34 1.29 -10.60
CA GLY A 36 9.49 1.12 -9.70
C GLY A 36 9.83 -0.35 -9.42
N ARG A 37 8.80 -1.18 -9.17
CA ARG A 37 8.96 -2.61 -8.83
C ARG A 37 9.21 -3.53 -10.02
N GLU A 38 8.57 -3.28 -11.17
CA GLU A 38 8.59 -4.22 -12.30
C GLU A 38 9.67 -3.91 -13.34
N ILE A 39 10.01 -2.62 -13.53
CA ILE A 39 10.93 -2.18 -14.58
C ILE A 39 12.01 -1.21 -14.08
N SER A 40 11.91 -0.72 -12.84
CA SER A 40 12.88 0.18 -12.18
C SER A 40 13.40 1.29 -13.10
N PRO A 41 12.52 2.22 -13.53
CA PRO A 41 12.88 3.26 -14.48
C PRO A 41 13.88 4.25 -13.88
N ALA A 42 14.57 5.00 -14.75
CA ALA A 42 15.50 6.04 -14.34
C ALA A 42 14.81 7.14 -13.52
N ARG A 43 13.58 7.47 -13.92
CA ARG A 43 12.73 8.48 -13.29
C ARG A 43 11.26 8.25 -13.66
N ILE A 44 10.37 8.82 -12.84
CA ILE A 44 8.93 8.88 -13.10
C ILE A 44 8.54 10.35 -13.14
N VAL A 45 7.82 10.75 -14.19
CA VAL A 45 7.25 12.10 -14.31
C VAL A 45 5.74 11.96 -14.32
N ILE A 46 5.05 12.71 -13.47
CA ILE A 46 3.59 12.70 -13.40
C ILE A 46 3.08 14.08 -13.81
N ALA A 47 2.56 14.18 -15.03
CA ALA A 47 1.96 15.38 -15.58
C ALA A 47 0.65 15.73 -14.84
N GLY A 48 0.44 17.01 -14.54
CA GLY A 48 -0.72 17.50 -13.79
C GLY A 48 -0.62 17.26 -12.28
N ALA A 49 0.50 16.72 -11.78
CA ALA A 49 0.74 16.53 -10.36
C ALA A 49 1.25 17.84 -9.74
N ASP A 50 0.35 18.56 -9.08
CA ASP A 50 0.68 19.73 -8.27
C ASP A 50 1.29 19.35 -6.92
N ASP A 51 1.77 20.36 -6.18
CA ASP A 51 2.30 20.22 -4.82
C ASP A 51 1.33 19.50 -3.88
N ALA A 52 0.03 19.72 -4.02
CA ALA A 52 -0.98 19.12 -3.16
C ALA A 52 -1.11 17.61 -3.41
N PHE A 53 -1.10 17.21 -4.69
CA PHE A 53 -1.08 15.81 -5.10
C PHE A 53 0.19 15.10 -4.63
N LEU A 54 1.35 15.72 -4.86
CA LEU A 54 2.64 15.16 -4.44
C LEU A 54 2.74 15.04 -2.91
N ARG A 55 2.22 16.01 -2.15
CA ARG A 55 2.14 15.89 -0.67
C ARG A 55 1.18 14.77 -0.25
N LYS A 56 0.02 14.67 -0.89
CA LYS A 56 -0.99 13.66 -0.55
C LYS A 56 -0.52 12.23 -0.82
N TRP A 57 0.18 12.01 -1.92
CA TRP A 57 0.60 10.67 -2.37
C TRP A 57 2.12 10.43 -2.26
N GLY A 58 2.86 11.36 -1.65
CA GLY A 58 4.32 11.35 -1.64
C GLY A 58 4.91 10.11 -0.99
N PHE A 59 4.26 9.57 0.04
CA PHE A 59 4.72 8.35 0.69
C PHE A 59 4.61 7.12 -0.22
N GLN A 60 3.54 7.01 -1.01
CA GLN A 60 3.37 5.97 -2.02
C GLN A 60 4.35 6.16 -3.17
N LEU A 61 4.53 7.39 -3.65
CA LEU A 61 5.49 7.68 -4.72
C LEU A 61 6.92 7.37 -4.28
N ALA A 62 7.31 7.71 -3.04
CA ALA A 62 8.60 7.33 -2.46
C ALA A 62 8.79 5.80 -2.38
N SER A 63 7.71 5.05 -2.12
CA SER A 63 7.75 3.57 -2.08
C SER A 63 8.06 2.92 -3.44
N SER A 64 7.99 3.68 -4.54
CA SER A 64 8.45 3.20 -5.86
C SER A 64 9.97 3.00 -5.91
N GLY A 65 10.73 3.65 -5.01
CA GLY A 65 12.19 3.65 -5.02
C GLY A 65 12.80 4.48 -6.16
N VAL A 66 11.97 5.23 -6.90
CA VAL A 66 12.40 6.03 -8.05
C VAL A 66 12.04 7.49 -7.85
N LEU A 67 12.94 8.39 -8.29
CA LEU A 67 12.69 9.83 -8.29
C LEU A 67 11.42 10.12 -9.08
N THR A 68 10.43 10.70 -8.41
CA THR A 68 9.17 11.14 -9.01
C THR A 68 9.14 12.66 -9.09
N LEU A 69 8.86 13.18 -10.29
CA LEU A 69 8.82 14.61 -10.63
C LEU A 69 7.38 15.01 -11.01
N GLY A 70 7.01 16.26 -10.74
CA GLY A 70 5.68 16.82 -11.01
C GLY A 70 5.73 18.07 -11.89
N ASP A 71 4.68 18.89 -11.84
CA ASP A 71 4.53 20.05 -12.72
C ASP A 71 5.57 21.16 -12.45
N THR A 72 6.07 21.26 -11.21
CA THR A 72 7.10 22.24 -10.82
C THR A 72 8.42 22.07 -11.59
N ASP A 73 8.68 20.86 -12.10
CA ASP A 73 9.90 20.52 -12.84
C ASP A 73 9.74 20.74 -14.37
N GLY A 74 8.51 20.98 -14.85
CA GLY A 74 8.18 21.26 -16.24
C GLY A 74 8.65 20.18 -17.23
N VAL A 75 8.85 20.56 -18.51
CA VAL A 75 9.38 19.63 -19.55
C VAL A 75 10.87 19.29 -19.34
N ASN A 76 11.59 20.10 -18.57
CA ASN A 76 12.98 19.81 -18.18
C ASN A 76 13.10 18.56 -17.28
N ALA A 77 11.98 18.08 -16.73
CA ALA A 77 11.91 16.80 -16.02
C ALA A 77 12.22 15.59 -16.92
N LEU A 78 11.97 15.70 -18.23
CA LEU A 78 12.15 14.62 -19.20
C LEU A 78 13.56 14.62 -19.79
N ASP A 79 14.17 13.43 -19.83
CA ASP A 79 15.47 13.22 -20.42
C ASP A 79 15.33 12.94 -21.93
N LYS A 80 16.00 13.74 -22.78
CA LYS A 80 15.90 13.60 -24.24
C LYS A 80 16.70 12.42 -24.80
N THR A 81 17.47 11.71 -23.97
CA THR A 81 18.38 10.63 -24.39
C THR A 81 17.88 9.24 -24.00
N ILE A 82 16.85 9.18 -23.15
CA ILE A 82 16.34 7.95 -22.54
C ILE A 82 14.97 7.58 -23.11
N PRO A 83 14.72 6.32 -23.52
CA PRO A 83 13.41 5.89 -24.02
C PRO A 83 12.27 6.25 -23.06
N LEU A 84 11.18 6.78 -23.63
CA LEU A 84 10.02 7.28 -22.91
C LEU A 84 8.88 6.25 -22.96
N LEU A 85 8.44 5.78 -21.80
CA LEU A 85 7.20 5.02 -21.64
C LEU A 85 6.08 5.96 -21.17
N ALA A 86 5.16 6.29 -22.06
CA ALA A 86 3.97 7.08 -21.79
C ALA A 86 2.79 6.14 -21.46
N ILE A 87 2.05 6.40 -20.38
CA ILE A 87 0.86 5.64 -20.00
C ILE A 87 -0.34 6.59 -19.92
N ASP A 88 -1.43 6.20 -20.58
CA ASP A 88 -2.68 6.96 -20.61
C ASP A 88 -3.31 7.08 -19.21
N PRO A 89 -3.79 8.28 -18.81
CA PRO A 89 -4.33 8.52 -17.47
C PRO A 89 -5.59 7.70 -17.13
N GLU A 90 -6.32 7.21 -18.14
CA GLU A 90 -7.50 6.36 -17.95
C GLU A 90 -7.14 4.86 -18.01
N SER A 91 -5.84 4.54 -18.03
CA SER A 91 -5.35 3.17 -18.04
C SER A 91 -4.31 2.96 -16.95
N PHE A 92 -4.14 1.71 -16.51
CA PHE A 92 -3.03 1.34 -15.66
C PHE A 92 -2.61 -0.11 -15.91
N PRO A 93 -1.33 -0.44 -15.69
CA PRO A 93 -0.86 -1.82 -15.77
C PRO A 93 -1.34 -2.64 -14.56
N ASP A 94 -1.95 -3.78 -14.84
CA ASP A 94 -2.24 -4.82 -13.86
C ASP A 94 -0.96 -5.55 -13.44
N GLU A 95 -1.08 -6.57 -12.60
CA GLU A 95 0.06 -7.33 -12.10
C GLU A 95 0.86 -8.01 -13.21
N GLY A 96 2.17 -7.71 -13.25
CA GLY A 96 3.10 -8.18 -14.26
C GLY A 96 2.94 -7.47 -15.61
N GLY A 97 2.06 -6.47 -15.73
CA GLY A 97 1.76 -5.82 -17.00
C GLY A 97 2.93 -5.03 -17.57
N LEU A 98 3.69 -4.32 -16.73
CA LEU A 98 4.88 -3.59 -17.20
C LEU A 98 6.02 -4.55 -17.50
N LYS A 99 6.16 -5.63 -16.72
CA LYS A 99 7.13 -6.69 -17.01
C LYS A 99 6.85 -7.39 -18.34
N ALA A 100 5.58 -7.73 -18.61
CA ALA A 100 5.15 -8.34 -19.87
C ALA A 100 5.38 -7.38 -21.05
N PHE A 101 4.99 -6.11 -20.88
CA PHE A 101 5.25 -5.07 -21.86
C PHE A 101 6.76 -4.90 -22.15
N ALA A 102 7.59 -4.85 -21.11
CA ALA A 102 9.04 -4.75 -21.26
C ALA A 102 9.64 -5.96 -21.97
N SER A 103 9.14 -7.17 -21.71
CA SER A 103 9.56 -8.38 -22.42
C SER A 103 9.21 -8.28 -23.91
N ALA A 104 7.96 -7.95 -24.24
CA ALA A 104 7.51 -7.84 -25.63
C ALA A 104 8.24 -6.72 -26.41
N ALA A 105 8.51 -5.58 -25.76
CA ALA A 105 9.26 -4.48 -26.35
C ALA A 105 10.73 -4.86 -26.64
N ARG A 106 11.33 -5.79 -25.87
CA ARG A 106 12.68 -6.30 -26.13
C ARG A 106 12.72 -7.24 -27.32
N GLU A 107 11.66 -8.02 -27.56
CA GLU A 107 11.55 -8.90 -28.71
C GLU A 107 11.36 -8.13 -30.03
N ARG A 108 10.76 -6.95 -29.96
CA ARG A 108 10.54 -6.05 -31.10
C ARG A 108 11.12 -4.66 -30.81
N PRO A 109 12.45 -4.51 -30.89
CA PRO A 109 13.11 -3.24 -30.57
C PRO A 109 12.62 -2.13 -31.51
N GLY A 110 12.19 -1.02 -30.92
CA GLY A 110 11.63 0.11 -31.64
C GLY A 110 10.50 0.77 -30.85
N ASP A 111 9.81 1.69 -31.51
CA ASP A 111 8.60 2.26 -30.95
C ASP A 111 7.51 1.20 -30.85
N ALA A 112 6.75 1.24 -29.78
CA ALA A 112 5.70 0.27 -29.52
C ALA A 112 4.51 0.94 -28.84
N ARG A 113 3.33 0.33 -28.93
CA ARG A 113 2.16 0.75 -28.15
C ARG A 113 1.35 -0.45 -27.66
N VAL A 114 0.46 -0.16 -26.73
CA VAL A 114 -0.62 -1.06 -26.30
C VAL A 114 -1.93 -0.36 -26.60
N LEU A 115 -2.82 -1.04 -27.32
CA LEU A 115 -4.18 -0.59 -27.50
C LEU A 115 -5.13 -1.29 -26.51
N LEU A 116 -6.08 -0.52 -25.99
CA LEU A 116 -7.17 -1.00 -25.16
C LEU A 116 -8.47 -0.53 -25.80
N SER A 117 -9.26 -1.41 -26.41
CA SER A 117 -10.50 -1.01 -27.11
C SER A 117 -10.27 0.16 -28.09
N ASP A 118 -9.25 0.04 -28.93
CA ASP A 118 -8.85 1.02 -29.96
C ASP A 118 -8.30 2.38 -29.46
N ARG A 119 -8.18 2.59 -28.15
CA ARG A 119 -7.44 3.72 -27.56
C ARG A 119 -6.03 3.32 -27.09
N PRO A 120 -5.01 4.17 -27.23
CA PRO A 120 -3.68 3.88 -26.71
C PRO A 120 -3.69 3.87 -25.18
N ALA A 121 -3.35 2.74 -24.58
CA ALA A 121 -3.17 2.60 -23.14
C ALA A 121 -1.72 2.92 -22.72
N ALA A 122 -0.74 2.51 -23.52
CA ALA A 122 0.66 2.82 -23.30
C ALA A 122 1.42 2.95 -24.61
N ALA A 123 2.51 3.70 -24.59
CA ALA A 123 3.37 3.96 -25.73
C ALA A 123 4.84 4.01 -25.29
N LEU A 124 5.68 3.17 -25.89
CA LEU A 124 7.14 3.27 -25.77
C LEU A 124 7.69 4.04 -26.97
N ARG A 125 8.51 5.05 -26.69
CA ARG A 125 9.19 5.89 -27.67
C ARG A 125 10.69 5.84 -27.46
N MET A 126 11.40 5.33 -28.46
CA MET A 126 12.85 5.19 -28.42
C MET A 126 13.57 6.53 -28.65
N SER A 127 12.92 7.45 -29.38
CA SER A 127 13.43 8.80 -29.69
C SER A 127 12.60 9.88 -29.00
N PRO A 128 12.71 10.06 -27.67
CA PRO A 128 11.90 11.04 -26.91
C PRO A 128 12.10 12.49 -27.37
N ALA A 129 13.24 12.82 -27.98
CA ALA A 129 13.53 14.15 -28.51
C ALA A 129 12.50 14.59 -29.58
N GLU A 130 11.97 13.67 -30.37
CA GLU A 130 10.94 13.94 -31.38
C GLU A 130 9.60 14.34 -30.74
N TYR A 131 9.40 13.95 -29.48
CA TYR A 131 8.18 14.19 -28.72
C TYR A 131 8.31 15.40 -27.79
N GLY A 132 9.50 15.71 -27.28
CA GLY A 132 9.70 16.74 -26.23
C GLY A 132 10.52 17.98 -26.63
N ALA A 133 11.19 18.03 -27.79
CA ALA A 133 12.15 19.11 -28.08
C ALA A 133 11.55 20.52 -28.20
N ALA A 134 10.24 20.65 -28.43
CA ALA A 134 9.55 21.94 -28.65
C ALA A 134 8.29 22.16 -27.78
N LEU A 135 7.92 21.20 -26.92
CA LEU A 135 6.69 21.29 -26.11
C LEU A 135 6.98 21.88 -24.74
N ALA A 136 6.04 22.64 -24.19
CA ALA A 136 6.23 23.39 -22.94
C ALA A 136 5.70 22.63 -21.71
N LYS A 137 4.82 21.64 -21.90
CA LYS A 137 4.17 20.89 -20.81
C LYS A 137 4.30 19.37 -20.96
N PRO A 138 4.53 18.60 -19.88
CA PRO A 138 4.57 17.14 -19.92
C PRO A 138 3.27 16.49 -20.45
N GLU A 139 2.11 17.11 -20.23
CA GLU A 139 0.82 16.63 -20.75
C GLU A 139 0.77 16.61 -22.29
N GLU A 140 1.35 17.62 -22.94
CA GLU A 140 1.41 17.70 -24.40
C GLU A 140 2.34 16.62 -24.96
N VAL A 141 3.45 16.35 -24.27
CA VAL A 141 4.38 15.26 -24.63
C VAL A 141 3.66 13.91 -24.50
N LEU A 142 2.89 13.71 -23.43
CA LEU A 142 2.11 12.49 -23.21
C LEU A 142 1.10 12.27 -24.34
N ALA A 143 0.30 13.30 -24.65
CA ALA A 143 -0.70 13.22 -25.72
C ALA A 143 -0.07 12.89 -27.08
N LYS A 144 1.03 13.58 -27.43
CA LYS A 144 1.77 13.35 -28.67
C LYS A 144 2.39 11.95 -28.73
N ALA A 145 2.96 11.49 -27.63
CA ALA A 145 3.56 10.15 -27.54
C ALA A 145 2.48 9.07 -27.75
N LEU A 146 1.33 9.18 -27.08
CA LEU A 146 0.22 8.21 -27.20
C LEU A 146 -0.43 8.20 -28.59
N SER A 147 -0.57 9.36 -29.24
CA SER A 147 -1.22 9.45 -30.56
C SER A 147 -0.34 8.96 -31.72
N ALA A 148 0.98 8.91 -31.54
CA ALA A 148 1.89 8.52 -32.60
C ALA A 148 1.70 7.05 -33.02
N PRO A 149 1.71 6.75 -34.34
CA PRO A 149 1.56 5.40 -34.83
C PRO A 149 2.76 4.53 -34.43
N ALA A 150 2.48 3.35 -33.89
CA ALA A 150 3.47 2.34 -33.54
C ALA A 150 2.85 0.94 -33.62
N PRO A 151 3.67 -0.12 -33.82
CA PRO A 151 3.23 -1.50 -33.68
C PRO A 151 2.56 -1.75 -32.32
N ASP A 152 1.41 -2.42 -32.35
CA ASP A 152 0.74 -2.87 -31.13
C ASP A 152 1.41 -4.17 -30.61
N LEU A 153 1.73 -4.19 -29.32
CA LEU A 153 2.28 -5.36 -28.65
C LEU A 153 1.20 -6.32 -28.14
N ALA A 154 -0.09 -5.96 -28.28
CA ALA A 154 -1.23 -6.83 -27.98
C ALA A 154 -1.16 -7.50 -26.59
N THR A 155 -1.06 -6.68 -25.53
CA THR A 155 -1.10 -7.17 -24.15
C THR A 155 -2.44 -6.86 -23.49
N ASP A 156 -3.02 -7.85 -22.80
CA ASP A 156 -4.27 -7.77 -22.05
C ASP A 156 -4.08 -7.27 -20.61
N LYS A 157 -2.85 -6.93 -20.23
CA LYS A 157 -2.47 -6.55 -18.87
C LYS A 157 -2.63 -5.07 -18.56
N PHE A 158 -3.09 -4.25 -19.50
CA PHE A 158 -3.47 -2.87 -19.24
C PHE A 158 -4.98 -2.79 -19.08
N LEU A 159 -5.43 -2.18 -17.98
CA LEU A 159 -6.84 -2.12 -17.62
C LEU A 159 -7.37 -0.72 -17.76
N ASP A 160 -8.62 -0.61 -18.20
CA ASP A 160 -9.38 0.63 -18.17
C ASP A 160 -9.74 0.96 -16.73
N ALA A 161 -9.29 2.12 -16.23
CA ALA A 161 -9.56 2.59 -14.87
C ALA A 161 -11.06 2.77 -14.56
N ARG A 162 -11.88 3.05 -15.58
CA ARG A 162 -13.35 3.16 -15.48
C ARG A 162 -14.06 1.86 -15.83
N GLY A 163 -13.36 0.92 -16.46
CA GLY A 163 -13.93 -0.33 -16.92
C GLY A 163 -14.20 -1.34 -15.79
N PRO A 164 -15.04 -2.35 -16.07
CA PRO A 164 -15.32 -3.41 -15.10
C PRO A 164 -14.08 -4.24 -14.75
N ALA A 165 -13.05 -4.22 -15.59
CA ALA A 165 -11.78 -4.90 -15.32
C ALA A 165 -11.00 -4.25 -14.16
N ALA A 166 -11.03 -2.93 -14.02
CA ALA A 166 -10.42 -2.25 -12.86
C ALA A 166 -11.15 -2.59 -11.55
N ALA A 167 -12.48 -2.64 -11.58
CA ALA A 167 -13.28 -3.07 -10.43
C ALA A 167 -12.96 -4.52 -10.04
N ARG A 168 -12.80 -5.43 -11.02
CA ARG A 168 -12.36 -6.80 -10.78
C ARG A 168 -10.94 -6.88 -10.22
N SER A 169 -9.99 -6.11 -10.75
CA SER A 169 -8.61 -6.05 -10.23
C SER A 169 -8.61 -5.58 -8.77
N ALA A 170 -9.38 -4.52 -8.44
CA ALA A 170 -9.56 -4.09 -7.07
C ALA A 170 -10.20 -5.16 -6.17
N ALA A 171 -11.22 -5.87 -6.65
CA ALA A 171 -11.84 -6.97 -5.92
C ALA A 171 -10.86 -8.13 -5.64
N ILE A 172 -10.01 -8.48 -6.61
CA ILE A 172 -8.94 -9.48 -6.45
C ILE A 172 -7.93 -9.02 -5.38
N LEU A 173 -7.53 -7.74 -5.40
CA LEU A 173 -6.64 -7.19 -4.37
C LEU A 173 -7.24 -7.30 -2.97
N TYR A 174 -8.54 -7.04 -2.82
CA TYR A 174 -9.23 -7.21 -1.53
C TYR A 174 -9.37 -8.69 -1.14
N ALA A 175 -9.68 -9.58 -2.08
CA ALA A 175 -9.81 -11.01 -1.81
C ALA A 175 -8.50 -11.62 -1.30
N ARG A 176 -7.35 -11.16 -1.82
CA ARG A 176 -6.02 -11.59 -1.37
C ARG A 176 -5.65 -11.14 0.06
N LEU A 177 -6.42 -10.24 0.67
CA LEU A 177 -6.21 -9.85 2.07
C LEU A 177 -6.77 -10.88 3.05
N ALA A 178 -7.75 -11.69 2.62
CA ALA A 178 -8.28 -12.77 3.43
C ALA A 178 -7.26 -13.92 3.51
N LYS A 179 -7.12 -14.54 4.68
CA LYS A 179 -6.25 -15.72 4.85
C LYS A 179 -7.11 -16.98 4.79
N GLU A 180 -6.63 -18.01 4.09
CA GLU A 180 -7.37 -19.27 3.90
C GLU A 180 -7.62 -20.02 5.22
N ASN A 181 -6.68 -19.89 6.17
CA ASN A 181 -6.70 -20.56 7.47
C ASN A 181 -7.38 -19.75 8.59
N ASP A 182 -8.10 -18.67 8.27
CA ASP A 182 -8.80 -17.89 9.29
C ASP A 182 -9.92 -18.74 9.94
N GLY A 183 -9.93 -18.81 11.28
CA GLY A 183 -11.04 -19.37 12.04
C GLY A 183 -12.32 -18.53 11.89
N TYR A 184 -13.46 -19.01 12.40
CA TYR A 184 -14.75 -18.32 12.25
C TYR A 184 -14.73 -16.86 12.74
N LEU A 185 -14.14 -16.61 13.92
CA LEU A 185 -14.01 -15.26 14.47
C LEU A 185 -13.04 -14.41 13.64
N ALA A 186 -11.88 -14.96 13.25
CA ALA A 186 -10.93 -14.26 12.41
C ALA A 186 -11.52 -13.86 11.04
N LYS A 187 -12.41 -14.68 10.45
CA LYS A 187 -13.13 -14.31 9.23
C LYS A 187 -14.09 -13.15 9.44
N PHE A 188 -14.77 -13.11 10.57
CA PHE A 188 -15.66 -12.00 10.92
C PHE A 188 -14.87 -10.70 11.11
N ASP A 189 -13.80 -10.76 11.92
CA ASP A 189 -12.90 -9.63 12.16
C ASP A 189 -12.25 -9.15 10.85
N ARG A 190 -11.87 -10.08 9.96
CA ARG A 190 -11.33 -9.77 8.62
C ARG A 190 -12.35 -9.07 7.73
N THR A 191 -13.61 -9.51 7.76
CA THR A 191 -14.67 -8.86 6.97
C THR A 191 -14.86 -7.41 7.40
N LEU A 192 -14.84 -7.16 8.71
CA LEU A 192 -15.02 -5.83 9.27
C LEU A 192 -13.78 -4.95 9.06
N SER A 193 -12.57 -5.47 9.28
CA SER A 193 -11.32 -4.74 9.01
C SER A 193 -11.18 -4.35 7.54
N ILE A 194 -11.47 -5.26 6.59
CA ILE A 194 -11.46 -4.91 5.15
C ILE A 194 -12.46 -3.79 4.84
N ALA A 195 -13.64 -3.79 5.47
CA ALA A 195 -14.63 -2.73 5.28
C ALA A 195 -14.11 -1.38 5.80
N ILE A 196 -13.47 -1.36 6.98
CA ILE A 196 -12.85 -0.17 7.56
C ILE A 196 -11.68 0.30 6.68
N SER A 197 -10.78 -0.61 6.29
CA SER A 197 -9.67 -0.33 5.38
C SER A 197 -10.14 0.32 4.09
N LYS A 198 -11.18 -0.22 3.44
CA LYS A 198 -11.78 0.37 2.23
C LYS A 198 -12.25 1.81 2.44
N ALA A 199 -12.83 2.12 3.60
CA ALA A 199 -13.25 3.47 3.95
C ALA A 199 -12.06 4.40 4.21
N LEU A 200 -10.94 3.89 4.74
CA LEU A 200 -9.71 4.67 5.03
C LEU A 200 -8.81 4.89 3.81
N LEU A 201 -8.93 4.06 2.78
CA LEU A 201 -8.09 4.10 1.58
C LEU A 201 -8.03 5.47 0.87
N PRO A 202 -9.15 6.22 0.69
CA PRO A 202 -9.12 7.52 0.01
C PRO A 202 -8.39 8.63 0.77
N PHE A 203 -8.17 8.45 2.07
CA PHE A 203 -7.56 9.43 2.96
C PHE A 203 -6.03 9.24 3.03
N PRO A 204 -5.25 10.27 3.38
CA PRO A 204 -3.79 10.19 3.56
C PRO A 204 -3.40 9.50 4.88
N VAL A 205 -4.04 8.37 5.19
CA VAL A 205 -3.76 7.54 6.36
C VAL A 205 -2.66 6.53 6.02
N THR A 206 -1.63 6.47 6.86
CA THR A 206 -0.52 5.50 6.79
C THR A 206 -0.80 4.30 7.71
N PRO A 207 -0.15 3.14 7.48
CA PRO A 207 -0.26 1.99 8.39
C PRO A 207 0.08 2.38 9.83
N ASN A 208 1.21 3.07 10.03
CA ASN A 208 1.65 3.49 11.36
C ASN A 208 0.64 4.40 12.07
N HIS A 209 -0.12 5.26 11.37
CA HIS A 209 -1.21 6.02 12.01
C HIS A 209 -2.30 5.12 12.58
N VAL A 210 -2.63 4.03 11.87
CA VAL A 210 -3.63 3.06 12.32
C VAL A 210 -3.09 2.22 13.47
N THR A 211 -1.84 1.76 13.38
CA THR A 211 -1.14 1.07 14.48
C THR A 211 -1.09 1.93 15.75
N THR A 212 -0.73 3.22 15.64
CA THR A 212 -0.71 4.15 16.78
C THR A 212 -2.11 4.36 17.36
N ALA A 213 -3.13 4.50 16.51
CA ALA A 213 -4.52 4.62 16.96
C ALA A 213 -4.98 3.34 17.68
N GLY A 214 -4.61 2.17 17.16
CA GLY A 214 -4.79 0.87 17.80
C GLY A 214 -4.16 0.84 19.18
N LEU A 215 -2.87 1.17 19.31
CA LEU A 215 -2.17 1.23 20.60
C LEU A 215 -2.88 2.14 21.61
N VAL A 216 -3.26 3.36 21.21
CA VAL A 216 -3.97 4.30 22.10
C VAL A 216 -5.30 3.71 22.57
N LEU A 217 -6.07 3.10 21.67
CA LEU A 217 -7.33 2.44 22.01
C LEU A 217 -7.10 1.20 22.88
N GLY A 218 -6.06 0.41 22.61
CA GLY A 218 -5.68 -0.74 23.43
C GLY A 218 -5.37 -0.34 24.87
N LEU A 219 -4.59 0.72 25.07
CA LEU A 219 -4.29 1.27 26.39
C LEU A 219 -5.55 1.85 27.08
N LEU A 220 -6.42 2.54 26.33
CA LEU A 220 -7.69 3.05 26.86
C LEU A 220 -8.62 1.91 27.28
N GLY A 221 -8.72 0.87 26.46
CA GLY A 221 -9.51 -0.33 26.73
C GLY A 221 -9.01 -1.07 27.97
N ALA A 222 -7.69 -1.26 28.09
CA ALA A 222 -7.06 -1.81 29.29
C ALA A 222 -7.33 -0.94 30.53
N TRP A 223 -7.25 0.39 30.40
CA TRP A 223 -7.55 1.28 31.52
C TRP A 223 -9.00 1.17 32.00
N TRP A 224 -9.97 1.11 31.09
CA TRP A 224 -11.38 0.87 31.43
C TRP A 224 -11.61 -0.53 31.99
N LEU A 225 -10.87 -1.53 31.51
CA LEU A 225 -10.91 -2.89 32.04
C LEU A 225 -10.42 -2.98 33.49
N ALA A 226 -9.51 -2.09 33.90
CA ALA A 226 -9.07 -1.97 35.29
C ALA A 226 -10.04 -1.18 36.19
N ALA A 227 -11.15 -0.65 35.67
CA ALA A 227 -12.06 0.19 36.44
C ALA A 227 -12.90 -0.61 37.46
N PRO A 228 -13.31 -0.02 38.60
CA PRO A 228 -14.21 -0.66 39.59
C PRO A 228 -15.69 -0.66 39.13
N SER A 229 -15.95 -0.89 37.84
CA SER A 229 -17.31 -0.85 37.27
C SER A 229 -17.45 -1.87 36.16
N ALA A 230 -18.39 -2.81 36.31
CA ALA A 230 -18.65 -3.84 35.31
C ALA A 230 -19.05 -3.24 33.94
N SER A 231 -19.79 -2.13 33.94
CA SER A 231 -20.14 -1.42 32.70
C SER A 231 -18.92 -0.83 32.01
N LEU A 232 -18.00 -0.20 32.76
CA LEU A 232 -16.74 0.30 32.18
C LEU A 232 -15.87 -0.84 31.67
N GLN A 233 -15.79 -1.96 32.39
CA GLN A 233 -15.04 -3.13 31.93
C GLN A 233 -15.60 -3.73 30.64
N PHE A 234 -16.93 -3.77 30.50
CA PHE A 234 -17.58 -4.20 29.25
C PHE A 234 -17.20 -3.28 28.08
N TYR A 235 -17.26 -1.96 28.25
CA TYR A 235 -16.81 -1.03 27.22
C TYR A 235 -15.30 -1.13 26.95
N GLY A 236 -14.49 -1.38 27.97
CA GLY A 236 -13.06 -1.66 27.83
C GLY A 236 -12.79 -2.87 26.94
N ALA A 237 -13.51 -3.97 27.17
CA ALA A 237 -13.45 -5.17 26.34
C ALA A 237 -13.89 -4.90 24.89
N LEU A 238 -14.94 -4.10 24.67
CA LEU A 238 -15.35 -3.70 23.32
C LEU A 238 -14.30 -2.84 22.60
N VAL A 239 -13.65 -1.92 23.32
CA VAL A 239 -12.55 -1.11 22.76
C VAL A 239 -11.34 -1.98 22.43
N LEU A 240 -11.01 -2.96 23.26
CA LEU A 240 -9.95 -3.93 22.99
C LEU A 240 -10.26 -4.79 21.75
N TRP A 241 -11.50 -5.26 21.61
CA TRP A 241 -11.91 -5.96 20.39
C TRP A 241 -11.79 -5.07 19.15
N PHE A 242 -12.17 -3.79 19.26
CA PHE A 242 -11.97 -2.83 18.17
C PHE A 242 -10.49 -2.57 17.86
N CYS A 243 -9.61 -2.58 18.86
CA CYS A 243 -8.15 -2.53 18.66
C CYS A 243 -7.67 -3.69 17.76
N CYS A 244 -8.16 -4.92 17.99
CA CYS A 244 -7.84 -6.07 17.13
C CYS A 244 -8.32 -5.90 15.68
N LEU A 245 -9.44 -5.19 15.47
CA LEU A 245 -9.90 -4.86 14.11
C LEU A 245 -8.94 -3.87 13.42
N LEU A 246 -8.42 -2.87 14.16
CA LEU A 246 -7.49 -1.88 13.62
C LEU A 246 -6.12 -2.46 13.29
N ASP A 247 -5.62 -3.41 14.09
CA ASP A 247 -4.44 -4.23 13.78
C ASP A 247 -4.61 -4.93 12.42
N GLY A 248 -5.79 -5.50 12.17
CA GLY A 248 -6.13 -6.01 10.83
C GLY A 248 -6.04 -4.96 9.72
N CYS A 249 -6.45 -3.71 10.01
CA CYS A 249 -6.52 -2.63 9.03
C CYS A 249 -5.15 -2.07 8.63
N ASP A 250 -4.19 -1.97 9.55
CA ASP A 250 -2.90 -1.36 9.23
C ASP A 250 -2.12 -2.18 8.18
N GLY A 251 -2.13 -3.51 8.29
CA GLY A 251 -1.47 -4.42 7.37
C GLY A 251 -2.18 -4.46 6.02
N GLU A 252 -3.50 -4.34 6.02
CA GLU A 252 -4.31 -4.21 4.80
C GLU A 252 -4.00 -2.91 4.05
N ILE A 253 -3.97 -1.78 4.77
CA ILE A 253 -3.58 -0.49 4.22
C ILE A 253 -2.14 -0.55 3.72
N ALA A 254 -1.23 -1.19 4.46
CA ALA A 254 0.16 -1.35 4.06
C ALA A 254 0.28 -2.10 2.74
N ARG A 255 -0.46 -3.20 2.56
CA ARG A 255 -0.44 -3.98 1.31
C ARG A 255 -1.10 -3.23 0.15
N LEU A 256 -2.28 -2.64 0.37
CA LEU A 256 -3.06 -1.98 -0.69
C LEU A 256 -2.44 -0.67 -1.17
N LYS A 257 -1.82 0.10 -0.27
CA LYS A 257 -1.12 1.35 -0.59
C LYS A 257 0.37 1.15 -0.90
N HIS A 258 0.86 -0.10 -0.88
CA HIS A 258 2.27 -0.45 -1.12
C HIS A 258 3.26 0.16 -0.12
N LEU A 259 2.85 0.26 1.14
CA LEU A 259 3.55 0.90 2.25
C LEU A 259 4.16 -0.08 3.26
N SER A 260 4.19 -1.37 2.93
CA SER A 260 4.83 -2.39 3.78
C SER A 260 6.33 -2.12 3.92
N SER A 261 6.81 -2.13 5.16
CA SER A 261 8.24 -1.96 5.48
C SER A 261 8.62 -2.84 6.69
N PRO A 262 9.89 -3.28 6.81
CA PRO A 262 10.35 -4.04 7.98
C PRO A 262 10.21 -3.27 9.29
N SER A 263 10.50 -1.96 9.28
CA SER A 263 10.35 -1.10 10.46
C SER A 263 8.89 -0.90 10.85
N GLY A 264 7.98 -0.77 9.88
CA GLY A 264 6.54 -0.72 10.13
C GLY A 264 6.02 -2.02 10.74
N ALA A 265 6.43 -3.17 10.19
CA ALA A 265 6.08 -4.48 10.75
C ALA A 265 6.62 -4.69 12.17
N ALA A 266 7.84 -4.20 12.45
CA ALA A 266 8.37 -4.23 13.81
C ALA A 266 7.57 -3.31 14.75
N TYR A 267 7.23 -2.10 14.33
CA TYR A 267 6.42 -1.17 15.12
C TYR A 267 5.06 -1.74 15.48
N ASP A 268 4.40 -2.37 14.51
CA ASP A 268 3.13 -3.10 14.67
C ASP A 268 3.22 -4.17 15.78
N VAL A 269 4.21 -5.08 15.67
CA VAL A 269 4.46 -6.11 16.69
C VAL A 269 4.71 -5.51 18.08
N TRP A 270 5.48 -4.42 18.18
CA TRP A 270 5.72 -3.76 19.45
C TRP A 270 4.45 -3.14 20.03
N ALA A 271 3.66 -2.45 19.21
CA ALA A 271 2.41 -1.83 19.62
C ALA A 271 1.42 -2.88 20.15
N ASP A 272 1.30 -4.01 19.44
CA ASP A 272 0.45 -5.13 19.85
C ASP A 272 0.90 -5.73 21.20
N HIS A 273 2.20 -5.97 21.39
CA HIS A 273 2.72 -6.47 22.67
C HIS A 273 2.45 -5.52 23.84
N PHE A 274 2.56 -4.20 23.64
CA PHE A 274 2.24 -3.22 24.69
C PHE A 274 0.76 -3.22 25.05
N ALA A 275 -0.13 -3.26 24.05
CA ALA A 275 -1.57 -3.33 24.26
C ALA A 275 -1.98 -4.62 24.99
N HIS A 276 -1.39 -5.76 24.58
CA HIS A 276 -1.58 -7.04 25.25
C HIS A 276 -1.10 -7.00 26.70
N LEU A 277 0.14 -6.57 26.95
CA LEU A 277 0.69 -6.49 28.32
C LEU A 277 -0.19 -5.61 29.21
N ALA A 278 -0.62 -4.44 28.71
CA ALA A 278 -1.52 -3.56 29.44
C ALA A 278 -2.85 -4.25 29.79
N THR A 279 -3.41 -5.03 28.86
CA THR A 279 -4.64 -5.80 29.06
C THR A 279 -4.47 -6.88 30.13
N PHE A 280 -3.39 -7.68 30.05
CA PHE A 280 -3.12 -8.75 31.01
C PHE A 280 -2.81 -8.23 32.42
N VAL A 281 -2.25 -7.02 32.55
CA VAL A 281 -2.09 -6.33 33.84
C VAL A 281 -3.41 -5.74 34.33
N ALA A 282 -4.24 -5.19 33.44
CA ALA A 282 -5.50 -4.56 33.79
C ALA A 282 -6.55 -5.55 34.32
N LEU A 283 -6.60 -6.76 33.76
CA LEU A 283 -7.55 -7.82 34.15
C LEU A 283 -7.55 -8.11 35.66
N PRO A 284 -6.44 -8.52 36.30
CA PRO A 284 -6.44 -8.81 37.73
C PRO A 284 -6.71 -7.58 38.58
N ILE A 285 -6.28 -6.39 38.15
CA ILE A 285 -6.60 -5.12 38.83
C ILE A 285 -8.11 -4.86 38.80
N GLY A 286 -8.75 -5.03 37.64
CA GLY A 286 -10.18 -4.84 37.46
C GLY A 286 -11.01 -5.81 38.29
N VAL A 287 -10.63 -7.09 38.31
CA VAL A 287 -11.31 -8.11 39.11
C VAL A 287 -11.15 -7.85 40.61
N ALA A 288 -9.94 -7.51 41.07
CA ALA A 288 -9.69 -7.17 42.46
C ALA A 288 -10.54 -5.98 42.94
N ARG A 289 -10.76 -5.00 42.06
CA ARG A 289 -11.59 -3.82 42.33
C ARG A 289 -13.10 -4.11 42.34
N LEU A 290 -13.58 -5.09 41.57
CA LEU A 290 -14.99 -5.51 41.58
C LEU A 290 -15.33 -6.40 42.77
N HIS A 291 -14.37 -7.16 43.28
CA HIS A 291 -14.57 -8.11 44.38
C HIS A 291 -13.65 -7.78 45.56
N PRO A 292 -13.87 -6.62 46.22
CA PRO A 292 -13.07 -6.25 47.38
C PRO A 292 -13.23 -7.29 48.50
N GLY A 293 -12.12 -7.87 48.95
CA GLY A 293 -12.09 -8.90 50.01
C GLY A 293 -11.63 -10.29 49.56
N GLN A 294 -11.41 -10.50 48.25
CA GLN A 294 -10.76 -11.70 47.72
C GLN A 294 -9.33 -11.39 47.30
N ASP A 295 -8.41 -12.34 47.53
CA ASP A 295 -7.02 -12.19 47.10
C ASP A 295 -6.88 -12.57 45.61
N TRP A 296 -6.68 -11.55 44.77
CA TRP A 296 -6.44 -11.67 43.34
C TRP A 296 -4.97 -11.46 42.96
N LEU A 297 -4.08 -11.24 43.94
CA LEU A 297 -2.67 -10.99 43.69
C LEU A 297 -2.00 -12.22 43.08
N VAL A 298 -2.16 -13.40 43.69
CA VAL A 298 -1.52 -14.64 43.21
C VAL A 298 -2.03 -15.04 41.82
N PRO A 299 -3.36 -15.12 41.56
CA PRO A 299 -3.86 -15.36 40.20
C PRO A 299 -3.38 -14.31 39.18
N GLY A 300 -3.33 -13.03 39.57
CA GLY A 300 -2.85 -11.96 38.71
C GLY A 300 -1.38 -12.08 38.36
N VAL A 301 -0.52 -12.38 39.33
CA VAL A 301 0.91 -12.62 39.10
C VAL A 301 1.10 -13.85 38.19
N LEU A 302 0.35 -14.94 38.41
CA LEU A 302 0.42 -16.12 37.55
C LEU A 302 -0.01 -15.81 36.11
N LEU A 303 -1.07 -15.01 35.94
CA LEU A 303 -1.54 -14.58 34.62
C LEU A 303 -0.48 -13.77 33.87
N VAL A 304 0.08 -12.74 34.51
CA VAL A 304 1.09 -11.86 33.88
C VAL A 304 2.39 -12.61 33.61
N THR A 305 2.87 -13.42 34.56
CA THR A 305 4.09 -14.21 34.37
C THR A 305 3.91 -15.28 33.29
N GLY A 306 2.74 -15.93 33.23
CA GLY A 306 2.39 -16.86 32.15
C GLY A 306 2.37 -16.19 30.77
N PHE A 307 1.78 -14.99 30.67
CA PHE A 307 1.80 -14.20 29.43
C PHE A 307 3.24 -13.85 29.00
N LEU A 308 4.07 -13.36 29.92
CA LEU A 308 5.48 -13.05 29.64
C LEU A 308 6.27 -14.29 29.23
N ALA A 309 6.03 -15.44 29.88
CA ALA A 309 6.67 -16.70 29.51
C ALA A 309 6.26 -17.18 28.11
N CYS A 310 4.99 -17.00 27.73
CA CYS A 310 4.50 -17.30 26.39
C CYS A 310 5.17 -16.39 25.34
N GLY A 311 5.21 -15.08 25.59
CA GLY A 311 5.89 -14.12 24.70
C GLY A 311 7.38 -14.42 24.54
N PHE A 312 8.07 -14.77 25.64
CA PHE A 312 9.46 -15.21 25.61
C PHE A 312 9.64 -16.49 24.79
N SER A 313 8.73 -17.47 24.94
CA SER A 313 8.76 -18.73 24.18
C SER A 313 8.63 -18.48 22.67
N VAL A 314 7.68 -17.66 22.24
CA VAL A 314 7.50 -17.29 20.82
C VAL A 314 8.75 -16.57 20.29
N TRP A 315 9.27 -15.61 21.04
CA TRP A 315 10.51 -14.94 20.66
C TRP A 315 11.67 -15.92 20.50
N TYR A 316 11.86 -16.82 21.46
CA TYR A 316 12.97 -17.76 21.49
C TYR A 316 12.88 -18.87 20.44
N LEU A 317 11.69 -19.41 20.20
CA LEU A 317 11.48 -20.57 19.31
C LEU A 317 11.16 -20.19 17.87
N VAL A 318 10.53 -19.04 17.65
CA VAL A 318 9.98 -18.66 16.34
C VAL A 318 10.71 -17.46 15.75
N LEU A 319 10.93 -16.41 16.54
CA LEU A 319 11.44 -15.13 16.01
C LEU A 319 12.96 -14.99 16.10
N ARG A 320 13.62 -15.74 16.99
CA ARG A 320 15.08 -15.74 17.13
C ARG A 320 15.70 -16.37 15.90
N VAL A 321 16.19 -15.53 14.99
CA VAL A 321 17.10 -15.95 13.92
C VAL A 321 18.37 -16.50 14.59
N PRO A 322 18.81 -17.73 14.26
CA PRO A 322 20.07 -18.26 14.76
C PRO A 322 21.20 -17.29 14.38
N GLU A 323 22.07 -16.94 15.32
CA GLU A 323 23.33 -16.29 14.98
C GLU A 323 24.23 -17.36 14.37
N ASP A 324 24.57 -17.21 13.08
CA ASP A 324 25.65 -17.96 12.41
C ASP A 324 27.02 -17.45 12.88
#